data_AF-A0A7X9E655-F1
#
_entry.id   AF-A0A7X9E655-F1
#
_cell.length_a   1.000
_cell.length_b   1.000
_cell.length_c   1.000
_cell.angle_alpha   90.00
_cell.angle_beta   90.00
_cell.angle_gamma   90.00
#
_symmetry.space_group_name_H-M   'P 1'
#
loop_
_entity.id
_entity.type
_entity.pdbx_description
1 polymer ?
#
loop_
_entity_poly.entity_id
_entity_poly.type
_entity_poly.pdbx_seq_one_letter_code
_entity_poly.pdbx_strand_id
1 'polypeptide(L)' 'MTRFRNKYRIETARLKEWNYSTPWWYYVTINTKNHVEYFGRIENGKMILNEFGKIAENCWKDIPKHFSNTELD' A
#
# COMPACT_ATOMS: atom_id res chain seq x y z
N MET A 1 -15.75 4.50 -25.20
CA MET A 1 -14.88 5.60 -24.73
C MET A 1 -15.69 6.87 -24.64
N THR A 2 -15.97 7.35 -23.43
CA THR A 2 -16.58 8.67 -23.22
C THR A 2 -15.59 9.80 -23.55
N ARG A 3 -16.11 10.93 -24.01
CA ARG A 3 -15.35 12.16 -24.20
C ARG A 3 -15.46 13.02 -22.94
N PHE A 4 -14.34 13.50 -22.41
CA PHE A 4 -14.29 14.51 -21.35
C PHE A 4 -13.56 15.73 -21.89
N ARG A 5 -14.19 16.92 -21.83
CA ARG A 5 -13.65 18.17 -22.42
C ARG A 5 -13.19 18.00 -23.88
N ASN A 6 -14.02 17.37 -24.72
CA ASN A 6 -13.74 17.07 -26.13
C ASN A 6 -12.50 16.18 -26.40
N LYS A 7 -11.96 15.49 -25.39
CA LYS A 7 -10.87 14.52 -25.55
C LYS A 7 -11.33 13.11 -25.17
N TYR A 8 -10.88 12.11 -25.91
CA TYR A 8 -11.07 10.71 -25.54
C TYR A 8 -10.33 10.43 -24.23
N ARG A 9 -10.99 9.74 -23.30
CA ARG A 9 -10.41 9.38 -22.00
C ARG A 9 -10.69 7.92 -21.72
N ILE A 10 -9.72 7.25 -21.08
CA ILE A 10 -9.95 5.96 -20.44
C ILE A 10 -10.82 6.21 -19.20
N GLU A 11 -11.91 5.48 -19.09
CA GLU A 11 -12.81 5.58 -17.95
C GLU A 11 -12.11 5.09 -16.67
N THR A 12 -12.60 5.56 -15.52
CA THR A 12 -12.04 5.10 -14.24
C THR A 12 -12.36 3.61 -14.05
N ALA A 13 -11.38 2.84 -13.59
CA ALA A 13 -11.59 1.48 -13.15
C ALA A 13 -12.30 1.40 -11.78
N ARG A 14 -12.45 2.54 -11.08
CA ARG A 14 -13.13 2.62 -9.79
C ARG A 14 -14.62 2.33 -9.94
N LEU A 15 -15.17 1.53 -9.01
CA LEU A 15 -16.60 1.28 -8.92
C LEU A 15 -17.32 2.60 -8.62
N LYS A 16 -18.28 2.99 -9.48
CA LYS A 16 -18.90 4.33 -9.45
C LYS A 16 -19.58 4.64 -8.12
N GLU A 17 -20.27 3.66 -7.55
CA GLU A 17 -21.05 3.85 -6.33
C GLU A 17 -20.25 3.57 -5.05
N TRP A 18 -18.95 3.31 -5.16
CA TRP A 18 -18.10 3.00 -4.00
C TRP A 18 -17.32 4.23 -3.55
N ASN A 19 -17.52 4.63 -2.30
CA ASN A 19 -16.66 5.62 -1.66
C ASN A 19 -15.38 4.95 -1.15
N TYR A 20 -14.27 5.14 -1.89
CA TYR A 20 -12.95 4.62 -1.52
C TYR A 20 -12.30 5.31 -0.30
N SER A 21 -12.94 6.32 0.29
CA SER A 21 -12.52 6.89 1.58
C SER A 21 -13.14 6.17 2.79
N THR A 22 -14.10 5.27 2.56
CA THR A 22 -14.75 4.53 3.64
C THR A 22 -13.76 3.51 4.24
N PRO A 23 -13.63 3.45 5.58
CA PRO A 23 -12.81 2.43 6.25
C PRO A 23 -13.20 1.02 5.81
N TRP A 24 -12.20 0.21 5.47
CA TRP A 24 -12.36 -1.20 5.12
C TRP A 24 -11.05 -1.96 5.30
N TRP A 25 -11.14 -3.28 5.27
CA TRP A 25 -9.99 -4.18 5.39
C TRP A 25 -9.19 -4.23 4.08
N TYR A 26 -7.87 -4.04 4.20
CA TYR A 26 -6.92 -4.13 3.10
C TYR A 26 -5.73 -4.99 3.51
N TYR A 27 -5.31 -5.89 2.61
CA TYR A 27 -4.03 -6.57 2.74
C TYR A 27 -3.00 -5.85 1.87
N VAL A 28 -1.91 -5.40 2.47
CA VAL A 28 -0.84 -4.68 1.78
C VAL A 28 0.46 -5.44 1.95
N THR A 29 1.19 -5.63 0.85
CA THR A 29 2.53 -6.21 0.85
C THR A 29 3.50 -5.25 0.19
N ILE A 30 4.62 -4.98 0.84
CA ILE A 30 5.70 -4.17 0.28
C ILE A 30 6.67 -5.14 -0.42
N ASN A 31 6.79 -5.03 -1.74
CA ASN A 31 7.72 -5.84 -2.52
C ASN A 31 8.75 -4.96 -3.23
N THR A 32 9.97 -5.46 -3.33
CA THR A 32 11.08 -4.81 -4.01
C THR A 32 11.14 -5.29 -5.46
N LYS A 33 11.73 -4.47 -6.33
CA LYS A 33 11.96 -4.86 -7.72
C LYS A 33 12.78 -6.15 -7.75
N ASN A 34 12.33 -7.13 -8.53
CA ASN A 34 12.97 -8.43 -8.68
C ASN A 34 13.16 -9.21 -7.37
N HIS A 35 12.38 -8.90 -6.33
CA HIS A 35 12.42 -9.60 -5.03
C HIS A 35 13.80 -9.52 -4.35
N VAL A 36 14.56 -8.47 -4.63
CA VAL A 36 15.85 -8.22 -3.97
C VAL A 36 15.59 -7.92 -2.49
N GLU A 37 16.29 -8.60 -1.59
CA GLU A 37 16.05 -8.51 -0.14
C GLU A 37 16.61 -7.21 0.49
N TYR A 38 16.17 -6.04 0.03
CA TYR A 38 16.67 -4.74 0.52
C TYR A 38 16.32 -4.47 1.99
N PHE A 39 15.25 -5.07 2.50
CA PHE A 39 14.73 -4.82 3.85
C PHE A 39 15.22 -5.83 4.89
N GLY A 40 16.05 -6.80 4.51
CA GLY A 40 16.48 -7.86 5.41
C GLY A 40 16.58 -9.18 4.69
N ARG A 41 16.27 -10.28 5.37
CA ARG A 41 16.24 -11.63 4.79
C ARG A 41 15.18 -12.46 5.47
N ILE A 42 14.71 -13.52 4.81
CA ILE A 42 13.78 -14.46 5.42
C ILE A 42 14.56 -15.66 5.97
N GLU A 43 14.45 -15.91 7.27
CA GLU A 43 15.03 -17.08 7.94
C GLU A 43 13.93 -17.87 8.63
N ASN A 44 13.79 -19.16 8.31
CA ASN A 44 12.77 -20.06 8.88
C ASN A 44 11.34 -19.48 8.80
N GLY A 45 10.99 -18.84 7.68
CA GLY A 45 9.68 -18.22 7.46
C GLY A 45 9.45 -16.92 8.23
N LYS A 46 10.48 -16.38 8.91
CA LYS A 46 10.41 -15.11 9.63
C LYS A 46 11.23 -14.04 8.91
N MET A 47 10.69 -12.83 8.83
CA MET A 47 11.43 -11.67 8.32
C MET A 47 12.44 -11.20 9.37
N ILE A 48 13.72 -11.18 9.01
CA ILE A 48 14.81 -10.63 9.80
C ILE A 48 15.18 -9.28 9.19
N LEU A 49 14.76 -8.19 9.82
CA LEU A 49 14.94 -6.83 9.30
C LEU A 49 16.39 -6.36 9.41
N ASN A 50 16.90 -5.74 8.35
CA ASN A 50 18.11 -4.91 8.41
C ASN A 50 17.74 -3.45 8.76
N GLU A 51 18.70 -2.52 8.71
CA GLU A 51 18.45 -1.11 9.02
C GLU A 51 17.38 -0.46 8.12
N PHE A 52 17.35 -0.79 6.82
CA PHE A 52 16.31 -0.28 5.91
C PHE A 52 14.95 -0.91 6.19
N GLY A 53 14.92 -2.20 6.55
CA GLY A 53 13.70 -2.88 6.97
C GLY A 53 13.10 -2.29 8.24
N LYS A 54 13.93 -1.92 9.21
CA LYS A 54 13.49 -1.22 10.43
C LYS A 54 12.87 0.13 10.11
N ILE A 55 13.43 0.89 9.17
CA ILE A 55 12.84 2.15 8.71
C ILE A 55 11.46 1.90 8.09
N ALA A 56 11.35 0.91 7.19
CA ALA A 56 10.07 0.55 6.57
C ALA A 56 9.03 0.10 7.61
N GLU A 57 9.44 -0.71 8.60
CA GLU A 57 8.58 -1.15 9.70
C GLU A 57 8.10 0.03 10.56
N ASN A 58 8.98 0.99 10.86
CA ASN A 58 8.60 2.19 11.61
C ASN A 58 7.59 3.03 10.83
N CYS A 59 7.84 3.27 9.54
CA CYS A 59 6.88 3.97 8.68
C CYS A 59 5.53 3.25 8.62
N TRP A 60 5.53 1.91 8.56
CA TRP A 60 4.31 1.11 8.61
C TRP A 60 3.55 1.34 9.93
N LYS A 61 4.23 1.20 11.08
CA LYS A 61 3.65 1.42 12.43
C LYS A 61 3.18 2.86 12.66
N ASP A 62 3.73 3.83 11.93
CA ASP A 62 3.34 5.24 12.03
C ASP A 62 2.11 5.60 11.18
N ILE A 63 1.61 4.71 10.32
CA ILE A 63 0.42 4.97 9.48
C ILE A 63 -0.77 5.50 10.31
N PRO A 64 -1.19 4.87 11.42
CA PRO A 64 -2.31 5.38 12.23
C PRO A 64 -2.04 6.74 12.88
N LYS A 65 -0.77 7.13 13.05
CA LYS A 65 -0.40 8.45 13.59
C LYS A 65 -0.58 9.56 12.55
N HIS A 66 -0.42 9.23 11.27
CA HIS A 66 -0.60 10.17 10.15
C HIS A 66 -2.05 10.22 9.67
N PHE A 67 -2.79 9.11 9.79
CA PHE A 67 -4.15 8.97 9.28
C PHE A 67 -5.09 8.50 10.39
N SER A 68 -5.91 9.43 10.90
CA SER A 68 -6.81 9.19 12.04
C SER A 68 -7.93 8.16 11.78
N ASN A 69 -8.11 7.75 10.53
CA ASN A 69 -9.17 6.83 10.09
C ASN A 69 -8.57 5.50 9.60
N THR A 70 -7.48 5.07 10.22
CA THR A 70 -6.72 3.86 9.85
C THR A 70 -6.22 3.15 11.09
N GLU A 71 -6.31 1.84 11.08
CA GLU A 71 -5.79 0.95 12.11
C GLU A 71 -4.94 -0.16 11.45
N LEU A 72 -4.03 -0.73 12.23
CA LEU A 72 -3.22 -1.90 11.85
C LEU A 72 -3.65 -3.07 12.73
N ASP A 73 -3.65 -4.28 12.17
CA ASP A 73 -3.98 -5.52 12.90
C ASP A 73 -2.81 -6.07 13.74
#